data_AF-A0A969IBM2-F1
#
_entry.id   AF-A0A969IBM2-F1
#
_cell.length_a   1.000
_cell.length_b   1.000
_cell.length_c   1.000
_cell.angle_alpha   90.00
_cell.angle_beta   90.00
_cell.angle_gamma   90.00
#
_symmetry.space_group_name_H-M   'P 1'
#
loop_
_entity.id
_entity.type
_entity.pdbx_description
1 polymer ?
#
loop_
_entity_poly.entity_id
_entity_poly.type
_entity_poly.pdbx_seq_one_letter_code
_entity_poly.pdbx_strand_id
1 'polypeptide(L)'
;MRKLTGYATLVVGVVAVAMSAFHVYARLTTYAPDQHALLFITLAFSLVLSFLLWPFRDGGTPDRVPWVDLALAGLSLACVGYMFVNYEYVVNRFPTAHPLSPMDMVVGVTAIVLVLEATRRTIGAALPIVAIVFIIYGLAGPWMTGWAYHRGLSVELTIDQTYFTTEGIFGPPMTVAGTYVILFIIFGTFLEKSGAGQFFMNFANAIAGGARGGPGKVAVVSSSLFGTISGSAVANVMVDGWLTIPMMKRAGFKPEAAAAIEAVA
;
A
#
# COMPACT_ATOMS: atom_id res chain seq x y z
N MET A 1 -0.04 14.24 2.03
CA MET A 1 -1.42 13.82 2.31
C MET A 1 -2.26 15.04 2.69
N ARG A 2 -3.53 15.10 2.25
CA ARG A 2 -4.49 16.15 2.59
C ARG A 2 -4.88 16.12 4.06
N LYS A 3 -5.20 17.29 4.62
CA LYS A 3 -5.80 17.46 5.94
C LYS A 3 -7.26 17.88 5.75
N LEU A 4 -8.07 16.93 5.28
CA LEU A 4 -9.49 17.18 5.01
C LEU A 4 -10.23 17.54 6.30
N THR A 5 -11.23 18.41 6.19
CA THR A 5 -12.16 18.74 7.28
C THR A 5 -13.61 18.58 6.83
N GLY A 6 -14.53 18.40 7.80
CA GLY A 6 -15.97 18.29 7.56
C GLY A 6 -16.39 17.01 6.82
N TYR A 7 -17.35 17.13 5.90
CA TYR A 7 -17.96 16.00 5.18
C TYR A 7 -16.95 15.17 4.36
N ALA A 8 -15.92 15.80 3.80
CA ALA A 8 -14.91 15.09 3.02
C ALA A 8 -14.13 14.07 3.88
N THR A 9 -13.82 14.42 5.13
CA THR A 9 -13.17 13.53 6.09
C THR A 9 -14.06 12.34 6.44
N LEU A 10 -15.37 12.57 6.59
CA LEU A 10 -16.33 11.49 6.84
C LEU A 10 -16.37 10.51 5.67
N VAL A 11 -16.49 11.01 4.43
CA VAL A 11 -16.52 10.16 3.22
C VAL A 11 -15.24 9.33 3.09
N VAL A 12 -14.08 9.97 3.21
CA VAL A 12 -12.78 9.26 3.14
C VAL A 12 -12.64 8.26 4.29
N GLY A 13 -13.08 8.62 5.50
CA GLY A 13 -13.11 7.74 6.65
C GLY A 13 -13.98 6.51 6.42
N VAL A 14 -15.18 6.68 5.86
CA VAL A 14 -16.07 5.56 5.51
C VAL A 14 -15.42 4.64 4.48
N VAL A 15 -14.79 5.18 3.43
CA VAL A 15 -14.09 4.38 2.42
C VAL A 15 -12.91 3.61 3.03
N ALA A 16 -12.11 4.25 3.90
CA ALA A 16 -10.98 3.60 4.57
C ALA A 16 -11.41 2.53 5.57
N VAL A 17 -12.50 2.76 6.31
CA VAL A 17 -13.11 1.76 7.20
C VAL A 17 -13.70 0.62 6.38
N ALA A 18 -14.37 0.89 5.27
CA ALA A 18 -14.91 -0.13 4.38
C ALA A 18 -13.79 -1.00 3.78
N MET A 19 -12.69 -0.40 3.34
CA MET A 19 -11.50 -1.13 2.87
C MET A 19 -10.97 -2.03 3.98
N SER A 20 -10.78 -1.50 5.18
CA SER A 20 -10.26 -2.27 6.32
C SER A 20 -11.18 -3.44 6.69
N ALA A 21 -12.48 -3.17 6.83
CA ALA A 21 -13.49 -4.17 7.16
C ALA A 21 -13.57 -5.26 6.09
N PHE A 22 -13.49 -4.89 4.80
CA PHE A 22 -13.48 -5.85 3.69
C PHE A 22 -12.30 -6.82 3.79
N HIS A 23 -11.07 -6.32 3.97
CA HIS A 23 -9.90 -7.19 4.02
C HIS A 23 -9.90 -8.09 5.27
N VAL A 24 -10.37 -7.58 6.41
CA VAL A 24 -10.55 -8.38 7.63
C VAL A 24 -11.62 -9.46 7.41
N TYR A 25 -12.77 -9.10 6.85
CA TYR A 25 -13.85 -10.04 6.56
C TYR A 25 -13.41 -11.12 5.57
N ALA A 26 -12.76 -10.72 4.48
CA ALA A 26 -12.28 -11.63 3.44
C ALA A 26 -11.27 -12.65 3.97
N ARG A 27 -10.56 -12.35 5.07
CA ARG A 27 -9.61 -13.29 5.67
C ARG A 27 -10.19 -14.12 6.81
N LEU A 28 -11.12 -13.58 7.58
CA LEU A 28 -11.70 -14.28 8.74
C LEU A 28 -12.84 -15.23 8.37
N THR A 29 -13.42 -15.09 7.17
CA THR A 29 -14.55 -15.90 6.74
C THR A 29 -14.17 -16.93 5.68
N THR A 30 -14.92 -18.03 5.66
CA THR A 30 -14.84 -19.06 4.60
C THR A 30 -15.53 -18.63 3.31
N TYR A 31 -16.34 -17.56 3.33
CA TYR A 31 -17.00 -16.97 2.17
C TYR A 31 -16.16 -15.85 1.53
N ALA A 32 -14.84 -16.02 1.52
CA ALA A 32 -13.94 -15.06 0.92
C ALA A 32 -14.25 -14.92 -0.58
N PRO A 33 -14.21 -13.70 -1.15
CA PRO A 33 -14.24 -13.54 -2.60
C PRO A 33 -13.08 -14.33 -3.21
N ASP A 34 -13.27 -14.81 -4.43
CA ASP A 34 -12.17 -15.44 -5.14
C ASP A 34 -11.02 -14.43 -5.38
N GLN A 35 -9.86 -14.95 -5.77
CA GLN A 35 -8.65 -14.15 -5.87
C GLN A 35 -8.80 -12.95 -6.80
N HIS A 36 -9.47 -13.07 -7.95
CA HIS A 36 -9.59 -11.95 -8.88
C HIS A 36 -10.46 -10.84 -8.28
N ALA A 37 -11.62 -11.20 -7.72
CA ALA A 37 -12.50 -10.24 -7.05
C ALA A 37 -11.79 -9.52 -5.89
N LEU A 38 -10.99 -10.24 -5.09
CA LEU A 38 -10.19 -9.64 -4.02
C LEU A 38 -9.22 -8.58 -4.56
N LEU A 39 -8.48 -8.90 -5.63
CA LEU A 39 -7.50 -7.98 -6.22
C LEU A 39 -8.17 -6.77 -6.88
N PHE A 40 -9.30 -6.97 -7.56
CA PHE A 40 -10.07 -5.89 -8.18
C PHE A 40 -10.59 -4.91 -7.12
N ILE A 41 -11.19 -5.41 -6.02
CA ILE A 41 -11.67 -4.59 -4.91
C ILE A 41 -10.49 -3.86 -4.22
N THR A 42 -9.37 -4.55 -4.02
CA THR A 42 -8.16 -3.96 -3.43
C THR A 42 -7.66 -2.78 -4.27
N LEU A 43 -7.59 -2.95 -5.59
CA LEU A 43 -7.20 -1.87 -6.50
C LEU A 43 -8.21 -0.72 -6.47
N ALA A 44 -9.51 -1.01 -6.46
CA ALA A 44 -10.57 0.00 -6.41
C ALA A 44 -10.41 0.92 -5.17
N PHE A 45 -10.29 0.31 -3.98
CA PHE A 45 -10.08 1.05 -2.74
C PHE A 45 -8.79 1.85 -2.78
N SER A 46 -7.69 1.23 -3.26
CA SER A 46 -6.38 1.87 -3.30
C SER A 46 -6.37 3.09 -4.22
N LEU A 47 -6.98 3.02 -5.40
CA LEU A 47 -7.06 4.14 -6.34
C LEU A 47 -7.96 5.26 -5.81
N VAL A 48 -9.15 4.92 -5.30
CA VAL A 48 -10.07 5.91 -4.71
C VAL A 48 -9.40 6.65 -3.55
N LEU A 49 -8.82 5.92 -2.60
CA LEU A 49 -8.13 6.55 -1.46
C LEU A 49 -6.91 7.37 -1.93
N SER A 50 -6.16 6.89 -2.92
CA SER A 50 -5.02 7.63 -3.49
C SER A 50 -5.44 9.00 -4.01
N PHE A 51 -6.50 9.09 -4.82
CA PHE A 51 -6.96 10.36 -5.38
C PHE A 51 -7.65 11.27 -4.35
N LEU A 52 -8.34 10.70 -3.36
CA LEU A 52 -8.99 11.48 -2.30
C LEU A 52 -7.98 12.05 -1.30
N LEU A 53 -6.96 11.28 -0.90
CA LEU A 53 -6.01 11.65 0.16
C LEU A 53 -4.73 12.32 -0.33
N TRP A 54 -4.29 12.09 -1.58
CA TRP A 54 -3.07 12.70 -2.13
C TRP A 54 -3.37 13.72 -3.24
N PRO A 55 -3.01 14.99 -3.05
CA PRO A 55 -3.24 16.03 -4.05
C PRO A 55 -2.33 15.85 -5.27
N PHE A 56 -2.75 16.40 -6.41
CA PHE A 56 -1.99 16.34 -7.67
C PHE A 56 -0.57 16.93 -7.57
N ARG A 57 -0.40 17.98 -6.76
CA ARG A 57 0.88 18.62 -6.44
C ARG A 57 1.02 18.76 -4.93
N ASP A 58 2.24 18.58 -4.43
CA ASP A 58 2.56 18.83 -3.03
C ASP A 58 2.18 20.26 -2.64
N GLY A 59 1.45 20.39 -1.53
CA GLY A 59 0.93 21.67 -1.04
C GLY A 59 -0.26 22.26 -1.81
N GLY A 60 -0.79 21.58 -2.84
CA GLY A 60 -1.80 22.16 -3.73
C GLY A 60 -3.15 22.46 -3.07
N THR A 61 -3.85 21.42 -2.60
CA THR A 61 -5.19 21.54 -1.99
C THR A 61 -5.25 20.78 -0.67
N PRO A 62 -4.76 21.37 0.43
CA PRO A 62 -4.68 20.68 1.72
C PRO A 62 -6.06 20.40 2.33
N ASP A 63 -7.04 21.28 2.11
CA ASP A 63 -8.28 21.28 2.90
C ASP A 63 -9.52 20.75 2.16
N ARG A 64 -9.41 20.46 0.86
CA ARG A 64 -10.53 19.99 0.02
C ARG A 64 -10.11 19.02 -1.06
N VAL A 65 -11.07 18.23 -1.54
CA VAL A 65 -10.91 17.37 -2.72
C VAL A 65 -11.39 18.13 -3.97
N PRO A 66 -10.52 18.45 -4.94
CA PRO A 66 -10.93 19.03 -6.21
C PRO A 66 -11.84 18.09 -7.00
N TRP A 67 -12.73 18.65 -7.82
CA TRP A 67 -13.61 17.87 -8.70
C TRP A 67 -12.83 16.95 -9.66
N VAL A 68 -11.63 17.35 -10.08
CA VAL A 68 -10.75 16.53 -10.93
C VAL A 68 -10.37 15.23 -10.22
N ASP A 69 -10.08 15.29 -8.92
CA ASP A 69 -9.70 14.09 -8.17
C ASP A 69 -10.90 13.20 -7.87
N LEU A 70 -12.09 13.79 -7.72
CA LEU A 70 -13.34 13.03 -7.70
C LEU A 70 -13.60 12.35 -9.05
N ALA A 71 -13.32 13.02 -10.16
CA ALA A 71 -13.45 12.45 -11.49
C ALA A 71 -12.47 11.31 -11.72
N LEU A 72 -11.20 11.45 -11.28
CA LEU A 72 -10.20 10.37 -11.35
C LEU A 72 -10.59 9.17 -10.46
N ALA A 73 -11.11 9.42 -9.26
CA ALA A 73 -11.65 8.36 -8.39
C ALA A 73 -12.85 7.65 -9.05
N GLY A 74 -13.78 8.41 -9.64
CA GLY A 74 -14.93 7.85 -10.38
C GLY A 74 -14.52 7.05 -11.61
N LEU A 75 -13.53 7.53 -12.36
CA LEU A 75 -12.97 6.83 -13.52
C LEU A 75 -12.26 5.54 -13.09
N SER A 76 -11.56 5.55 -11.95
CA SER A 76 -10.96 4.34 -11.36
C SER A 76 -12.02 3.29 -11.02
N LEU A 77 -13.13 3.72 -10.41
CA LEU A 77 -14.26 2.84 -10.12
C LEU A 77 -14.92 2.33 -11.40
N ALA A 78 -15.00 3.13 -12.46
CA ALA A 78 -15.54 2.69 -13.74
C ALA A 78 -14.66 1.62 -14.40
N CYS A 79 -13.32 1.81 -14.40
CA CYS A 79 -12.38 0.82 -14.92
C CYS A 79 -12.48 -0.51 -14.17
N VAL A 80 -12.43 -0.48 -12.83
CA VAL A 80 -12.57 -1.71 -12.03
C VAL A 80 -13.97 -2.30 -12.14
N GLY A 81 -15.01 -1.44 -12.16
CA GLY A 81 -16.40 -1.86 -12.32
C GLY A 81 -16.64 -2.58 -13.66
N TYR A 82 -15.96 -2.18 -14.73
CA TYR A 82 -15.99 -2.89 -16.00
C TYR A 82 -15.53 -4.34 -15.87
N MET A 83 -14.49 -4.61 -15.05
CA MET A 83 -14.01 -5.96 -14.78
C MET A 83 -15.04 -6.79 -14.02
N PHE A 84 -15.84 -6.18 -13.14
CA PHE A 84 -16.93 -6.87 -12.42
C PHE A 84 -18.17 -7.11 -13.29
N VAL A 85 -18.54 -6.16 -14.14
CA VAL A 85 -19.68 -6.33 -15.06
C VAL A 85 -19.37 -7.42 -16.08
N ASN A 86 -18.12 -7.50 -16.55
CA ASN A 86 -17.66 -8.49 -17.53
C ASN A 86 -16.85 -9.62 -16.88
N TYR A 87 -17.16 -9.98 -15.63
CA TYR A 87 -16.32 -10.86 -14.82
C TYR A 87 -16.03 -12.21 -15.47
N GLU A 88 -17.06 -12.91 -15.94
CA GLU A 88 -16.87 -14.22 -16.57
C GLU A 88 -16.04 -14.13 -17.85
N TYR A 89 -16.20 -13.06 -18.62
CA TYR A 89 -15.37 -12.82 -19.80
C TYR A 89 -13.92 -12.60 -19.39
N VAL A 90 -13.65 -11.69 -18.45
CA VAL A 90 -12.30 -11.33 -18.03
C VAL A 90 -11.56 -12.53 -17.44
N VAL A 91 -12.20 -13.28 -16.54
CA VAL A 91 -11.56 -14.38 -15.81
C VAL A 91 -11.36 -15.63 -16.67
N ASN A 92 -12.30 -15.94 -17.57
CA ASN A 92 -12.20 -17.15 -18.41
C ASN A 92 -11.56 -16.88 -19.78
N ARG A 93 -11.15 -15.64 -20.07
CA ARG A 93 -10.49 -15.31 -21.32
C ARG A 93 -9.06 -15.84 -21.33
N PHE A 94 -8.74 -16.63 -22.34
CA PHE A 94 -7.37 -17.00 -22.67
C PHE A 94 -6.64 -15.82 -23.33
N PRO A 95 -5.62 -15.23 -22.68
CA PRO A 95 -4.81 -14.19 -23.29
C PRO A 95 -4.16 -14.70 -24.58
N THR A 96 -3.98 -13.84 -25.58
CA THR A 96 -3.46 -14.15 -26.94
C THR A 96 -4.36 -14.99 -27.87
N ALA A 97 -5.30 -15.77 -27.34
CA ALA A 97 -6.27 -16.51 -28.16
C ALA A 97 -7.52 -15.66 -28.48
N HIS A 98 -7.91 -14.79 -27.54
CA HIS A 98 -9.04 -13.89 -27.70
C HIS A 98 -8.59 -12.43 -27.66
N PRO A 99 -8.69 -11.70 -28.79
CA PRO A 99 -8.24 -10.32 -28.85
C PRO A 99 -9.10 -9.42 -27.96
N LEU A 100 -8.51 -8.31 -27.51
CA LEU A 100 -9.20 -7.28 -26.74
C LEU A 100 -10.18 -6.52 -27.63
N SER A 101 -11.39 -6.29 -27.11
CA SER A 101 -12.31 -5.36 -27.77
C SER A 101 -11.79 -3.92 -27.69
N PRO A 102 -12.27 -3.00 -28.54
CA PRO A 102 -11.93 -1.59 -28.44
C PRO A 102 -12.25 -0.99 -27.06
N MET A 103 -13.30 -1.49 -26.39
CA MET A 103 -13.64 -1.06 -25.04
C MET A 103 -12.62 -1.53 -24.02
N ASP A 104 -12.17 -2.79 -24.13
CA ASP A 104 -11.13 -3.34 -23.25
C ASP A 104 -9.83 -2.54 -23.38
N MET A 105 -9.46 -2.17 -24.61
CA MET A 105 -8.30 -1.33 -24.89
C MET A 105 -8.40 0.03 -24.18
N VAL A 106 -9.55 0.71 -24.29
CA VAL A 106 -9.78 2.01 -23.64
C VAL A 106 -9.73 1.88 -22.12
N VAL A 107 -10.40 0.88 -21.56
CA VAL A 107 -10.43 0.63 -20.11
C VAL A 107 -9.03 0.31 -19.59
N GLY A 108 -8.29 -0.56 -20.28
CA GLY A 108 -6.94 -0.97 -19.90
C GLY A 108 -5.94 0.18 -19.93
N VAL A 109 -5.90 0.97 -21.02
CA VAL A 109 -5.03 2.17 -21.09
C VAL A 109 -5.38 3.15 -19.97
N THR A 110 -6.68 3.40 -19.76
CA THR A 110 -7.14 4.33 -18.72
C THR A 110 -6.72 3.85 -17.33
N ALA A 111 -6.89 2.56 -17.02
CA ALA A 111 -6.49 1.98 -15.75
C ALA A 111 -4.97 2.06 -15.52
N ILE A 112 -4.16 1.76 -16.54
CA ILE A 112 -2.70 1.86 -16.46
C ILE A 112 -2.27 3.30 -16.15
N VAL A 113 -2.84 4.29 -16.85
CA VAL A 113 -2.54 5.71 -16.61
C VAL A 113 -2.97 6.13 -15.19
N LEU A 114 -4.14 5.69 -14.72
CA LEU A 114 -4.61 5.98 -13.36
C LEU A 114 -3.69 5.38 -12.30
N VAL A 115 -3.22 4.14 -12.48
CA VAL A 115 -2.27 3.49 -11.56
C VAL A 115 -0.93 4.21 -11.54
N LEU A 116 -0.40 4.60 -12.70
CA LEU A 116 0.85 5.38 -12.79
C LEU A 116 0.72 6.73 -12.08
N GLU A 117 -0.40 7.43 -12.30
CA GLU A 117 -0.66 8.72 -11.67
C GLU A 117 -0.90 8.59 -10.15
N ALA A 118 -1.63 7.58 -9.70
CA ALA A 118 -1.81 7.29 -8.27
C ALA A 118 -0.46 6.99 -7.61
N THR A 119 0.39 6.18 -8.24
CA THR A 119 1.74 5.86 -7.77
C THR A 119 2.62 7.12 -7.71
N ARG A 120 2.55 7.99 -8.73
CA ARG A 120 3.26 9.28 -8.75
C ARG A 120 2.89 10.16 -7.56
N ARG A 121 1.61 10.21 -7.19
CA ARG A 121 1.11 11.04 -6.08
C ARG A 121 1.44 10.50 -4.71
N THR A 122 1.56 9.18 -4.56
CA THR A 122 1.76 8.53 -3.26
C THR A 122 3.24 8.33 -2.92
N ILE A 123 4.06 7.88 -3.89
CA ILE A 123 5.47 7.49 -3.69
C ILE A 123 6.43 8.42 -4.45
N GLY A 124 5.95 9.14 -5.46
CA GLY A 124 6.76 10.02 -6.31
C GLY A 124 6.98 9.47 -7.72
N ALA A 125 7.66 10.25 -8.56
CA ALA A 125 7.75 9.96 -10.00
C ALA A 125 8.72 8.82 -10.37
N ALA A 126 9.61 8.40 -9.47
CA ALA A 126 10.64 7.41 -9.78
C ALA A 126 10.06 6.07 -10.27
N LEU A 127 9.10 5.48 -9.54
CA LEU A 127 8.48 4.21 -9.91
C LEU A 127 7.67 4.29 -11.22
N PRO A 128 6.77 5.30 -11.42
CA PRO A 128 6.09 5.49 -12.70
C PRO A 128 7.04 5.66 -13.87
N ILE A 129 8.13 6.42 -13.71
CA ILE A 129 9.12 6.61 -14.77
C ILE A 129 9.73 5.26 -15.17
N VAL A 130 10.14 4.45 -14.19
CA VAL A 130 10.70 3.12 -14.46
C VAL A 130 9.68 2.25 -15.21
N ALA A 131 8.42 2.22 -14.76
CA ALA A 131 7.36 1.47 -15.43
C ALA A 131 7.13 1.93 -16.88
N ILE A 132 7.08 3.25 -17.12
CA ILE A 132 6.92 3.83 -18.46
C ILE A 132 8.11 3.45 -19.35
N VAL A 133 9.35 3.52 -18.83
CA VAL A 133 10.55 3.12 -19.58
C VAL A 133 10.47 1.66 -20.01
N PHE A 134 10.03 0.75 -19.14
CA PHE A 134 9.89 -0.67 -19.49
C PHE A 134 8.71 -0.96 -20.44
N ILE A 135 7.61 -0.20 -20.33
CA ILE A 135 6.53 -0.25 -21.32
C ILE A 135 7.05 0.18 -22.69
N ILE A 136 7.78 1.30 -22.76
CA ILE A 136 8.39 1.78 -24.00
C ILE A 136 9.38 0.76 -24.54
N TYR A 137 10.25 0.19 -23.69
CA TYR A 137 11.18 -0.87 -24.08
C TYR A 137 10.44 -2.07 -24.70
N GLY A 138 9.38 -2.56 -24.05
CA GLY A 138 8.56 -3.65 -24.54
C GLY A 138 7.95 -3.39 -25.93
N LEU A 139 7.56 -2.15 -26.21
CA LEU A 139 7.04 -1.75 -27.52
C LEU A 139 8.17 -1.49 -28.55
N ALA A 140 9.32 -1.02 -28.09
CA ALA A 140 10.39 -0.53 -28.94
C ALA A 140 11.34 -1.62 -29.47
N GLY A 141 11.21 -2.86 -28.98
CA GLY A 141 12.06 -4.00 -29.35
C GLY A 141 12.44 -4.12 -30.84
N PRO A 142 11.51 -3.97 -31.81
CA PRO A 142 11.81 -4.11 -33.23
C PRO A 142 12.76 -3.04 -33.78
N TRP A 143 12.85 -1.88 -33.13
CA TRP A 143 13.72 -0.77 -33.51
C TRP A 143 15.06 -0.78 -32.78
N MET A 144 15.29 -1.72 -31.86
CA MET A 144 16.53 -1.83 -31.09
C MET A 144 17.57 -2.68 -31.82
N THR A 145 18.84 -2.55 -31.44
CA THR A 145 19.96 -3.31 -32.03
C THR A 145 20.80 -3.99 -30.94
N GLY A 146 21.56 -5.01 -31.33
CA GLY A 146 22.44 -5.75 -30.42
C GLY A 146 21.66 -6.57 -29.38
N TRP A 147 22.16 -6.59 -28.15
CA TRP A 147 21.61 -7.40 -27.06
C TRP A 147 20.22 -6.96 -26.58
N ALA A 148 19.80 -5.74 -26.91
CA ALA A 148 18.51 -5.18 -26.52
C ALA A 148 17.40 -5.44 -27.56
N TYR A 149 17.71 -6.07 -28.69
CA TYR A 149 16.72 -6.43 -29.70
C TYR A 149 15.80 -7.57 -29.23
N HIS A 150 14.50 -7.41 -29.48
CA HIS A 150 13.51 -8.47 -29.35
C HIS A 150 12.35 -8.23 -30.31
N ARG A 151 11.45 -9.22 -30.46
CA ARG A 151 10.31 -9.16 -31.39
C ARG A 151 9.36 -7.97 -31.18
N GLY A 152 9.44 -7.28 -30.04
CA GLY A 152 8.46 -6.29 -29.61
C GLY A 152 7.16 -6.91 -29.11
N LEU A 153 6.44 -6.17 -28.28
CA LEU A 153 5.07 -6.46 -27.87
C LEU A 153 4.11 -5.59 -28.69
N SER A 154 2.95 -6.14 -29.06
CA SER A 154 1.88 -5.30 -29.60
C SER A 154 1.27 -4.47 -28.47
N VAL A 155 0.72 -3.30 -28.80
CA VAL A 155 0.03 -2.43 -27.82
C VAL A 155 -1.08 -3.20 -27.11
N GLU A 156 -1.83 -4.00 -27.87
CA GLU A 156 -2.86 -4.89 -27.34
C GLU A 156 -2.30 -5.88 -26.32
N LEU A 157 -1.22 -6.58 -26.65
CA LEU A 157 -0.60 -7.55 -25.74
C LEU A 157 -0.05 -6.88 -24.48
N THR A 158 0.53 -5.68 -24.62
CA THR A 158 1.01 -4.91 -23.47
C THR A 158 -0.15 -4.54 -22.55
N ILE A 159 -1.27 -4.04 -23.08
CA ILE A 159 -2.45 -3.70 -22.28
C ILE A 159 -3.05 -4.96 -21.64
N ASP A 160 -3.16 -6.04 -22.41
CA ASP A 160 -3.69 -7.33 -21.98
C ASP A 160 -2.90 -7.84 -20.76
N GLN A 161 -1.58 -7.99 -20.92
CA GLN A 161 -0.70 -8.46 -19.85
C GLN A 161 -0.62 -7.52 -18.65
N THR A 162 -0.79 -6.21 -18.86
CA THR A 162 -0.65 -5.24 -17.77
C THR A 162 -1.92 -5.15 -16.92
N TYR A 163 -3.12 -5.23 -17.52
CA TYR A 163 -4.37 -4.98 -16.80
C TYR A 163 -5.34 -6.16 -16.77
N PHE A 164 -5.41 -6.98 -17.81
CA PHE A 164 -6.39 -8.07 -17.88
C PHE A 164 -5.86 -9.42 -17.43
N THR A 165 -4.58 -9.52 -17.10
CA THR A 165 -3.96 -10.74 -16.54
C THR A 165 -3.37 -10.50 -15.14
N THR A 166 -2.90 -11.57 -14.54
CA THR A 166 -2.18 -11.58 -13.25
C THR A 166 -0.67 -11.41 -13.40
N GLU A 167 -0.17 -11.01 -14.57
CA GLU A 167 1.27 -10.76 -14.78
C GLU A 167 1.64 -9.28 -14.59
N GLY A 168 0.65 -8.39 -14.62
CA GLY A 168 0.82 -6.95 -14.47
C GLY A 168 0.34 -6.40 -13.13
N ILE A 169 -0.62 -5.47 -13.18
CA ILE A 169 -1.17 -4.75 -12.02
C ILE A 169 -1.71 -5.71 -10.97
N PHE A 170 -2.32 -6.81 -11.39
CA PHE A 170 -2.90 -7.84 -10.51
C PHE A 170 -1.91 -8.97 -10.16
N GLY A 171 -0.61 -8.75 -10.33
CA GLY A 171 0.41 -9.76 -10.09
C GLY A 171 0.80 -9.97 -8.63
N PRO A 172 1.98 -10.59 -8.40
CA PRO A 172 2.42 -10.97 -7.07
C PRO A 172 2.47 -9.82 -6.05
N PRO A 173 2.92 -8.59 -6.38
CA PRO A 173 2.91 -7.49 -5.42
C PRO A 173 1.51 -7.12 -4.93
N MET A 174 0.53 -7.06 -5.84
CA MET A 174 -0.87 -6.79 -5.49
C MET A 174 -1.47 -7.94 -4.68
N THR A 175 -1.13 -9.18 -5.04
CA THR A 175 -1.56 -10.38 -4.32
C THR A 175 -1.05 -10.36 -2.87
N VAL A 176 0.25 -10.13 -2.66
CA VAL A 176 0.83 -10.03 -1.32
C VAL A 176 0.24 -8.84 -0.55
N ALA A 177 -0.01 -7.72 -1.23
CA ALA A 177 -0.62 -6.54 -0.61
C ALA A 177 -2.04 -6.81 -0.09
N GLY A 178 -2.92 -7.35 -0.94
CA GLY A 178 -4.31 -7.67 -0.64
C GLY A 178 -4.49 -8.82 0.36
N THR A 179 -3.55 -9.76 0.41
CA THR A 179 -3.69 -10.96 1.26
C THR A 179 -3.04 -10.82 2.63
N TYR A 180 -1.92 -10.09 2.74
CA TYR A 180 -1.13 -10.04 3.97
C TYR A 180 -0.82 -8.62 4.44
N VAL A 181 -0.28 -7.77 3.56
CA VAL A 181 0.29 -6.47 3.97
C VAL A 181 -0.78 -5.56 4.58
N ILE A 182 -1.94 -5.45 3.96
CA ILE A 182 -3.02 -4.58 4.47
C ILE A 182 -3.48 -5.04 5.86
N LEU A 183 -3.62 -6.35 6.09
CA LEU A 183 -4.00 -6.88 7.40
C LEU A 183 -2.94 -6.62 8.47
N PHE A 184 -1.65 -6.78 8.12
CA PHE A 184 -0.56 -6.44 9.04
C PHE A 184 -0.56 -4.95 9.39
N ILE A 185 -0.80 -4.07 8.41
CA ILE A 185 -0.91 -2.62 8.68
C ILE A 185 -2.10 -2.31 9.58
N ILE A 186 -3.27 -2.90 9.32
CA ILE A 186 -4.47 -2.70 10.16
C ILE A 186 -4.20 -3.18 11.59
N PHE A 187 -3.65 -4.38 11.74
CA PHE A 187 -3.33 -4.95 13.05
C PHE A 187 -2.26 -4.15 13.79
N GLY A 188 -1.18 -3.76 13.10
CA GLY A 188 -0.11 -2.93 13.67
C GLY A 188 -0.64 -1.58 14.14
N THR A 189 -1.49 -0.93 13.34
CA THR A 189 -2.13 0.34 13.71
C THR A 189 -3.10 0.16 14.89
N PHE A 190 -3.86 -0.93 14.92
CA PHE A 190 -4.72 -1.26 16.06
C PHE A 190 -3.91 -1.46 17.34
N LEU A 191 -2.81 -2.21 17.28
CA LEU A 191 -1.93 -2.42 18.43
C LEU A 191 -1.32 -1.11 18.94
N GLU A 192 -0.85 -0.25 18.03
CA GLU A 192 -0.36 1.10 18.36
C GLU A 192 -1.39 1.89 19.17
N LYS A 193 -2.67 1.87 18.76
CA LYS A 193 -3.75 2.62 19.43
C LYS A 193 -4.33 1.94 20.66
N SER A 194 -4.21 0.62 20.78
CA SER A 194 -4.77 -0.17 21.89
C SER A 194 -3.97 -0.05 23.20
N GLY A 195 -2.77 0.54 23.17
CA GLY A 195 -1.87 0.61 24.32
C GLY A 195 -0.99 -0.63 24.51
N ALA A 196 -0.89 -1.50 23.50
CA ALA A 196 -0.04 -2.69 23.53
C ALA A 196 1.44 -2.38 23.78
N GLY A 197 1.92 -1.16 23.44
CA GLY A 197 3.26 -0.71 23.79
C GLY A 197 3.55 -0.80 25.29
N GLN A 198 2.59 -0.42 26.15
CA GLN A 198 2.75 -0.54 27.60
C GLN A 198 2.82 -2.01 28.04
N PHE A 199 2.08 -2.90 27.38
CA PHE A 199 2.14 -4.33 27.62
C PHE A 199 3.53 -4.90 27.29
N PHE A 200 4.08 -4.59 26.12
CA PHE A 200 5.42 -5.05 25.72
C PHE A 200 6.50 -4.48 26.62
N MET A 201 6.39 -3.21 27.02
CA MET A 201 7.28 -2.60 28.00
C MET A 201 7.25 -3.30 29.36
N ASN A 202 6.06 -3.67 29.86
CA ASN A 202 5.93 -4.40 31.12
C ASN A 202 6.51 -5.82 31.01
N PHE A 203 6.29 -6.49 29.88
CA PHE A 203 6.84 -7.81 29.59
C PHE A 203 8.37 -7.78 29.50
N ALA A 204 8.93 -6.82 28.76
CA ALA A 204 10.37 -6.62 28.65
C ALA A 204 10.99 -6.30 30.01
N ASN A 205 10.33 -5.46 30.84
CA ASN A 205 10.75 -5.20 32.21
C ASN A 205 10.77 -6.46 33.08
N ALA A 206 9.80 -7.36 32.94
CA ALA A 206 9.78 -8.62 33.70
C ALA A 206 10.96 -9.55 33.33
N ILE A 207 11.38 -9.55 32.07
CA ILE A 207 12.49 -10.40 31.59
C ILE A 207 13.86 -9.79 31.87
N ALA A 208 14.02 -8.49 31.60
CA ALA A 208 15.34 -7.85 31.51
C ALA A 208 15.55 -6.71 32.53
N GLY A 209 14.50 -6.24 33.20
CA GLY A 209 14.57 -5.06 34.08
C GLY A 209 15.52 -5.21 35.26
N GLY A 210 15.62 -6.42 35.83
CA GLY A 210 16.55 -6.73 36.93
C GLY A 210 18.00 -6.98 36.51
N ALA A 211 18.30 -7.03 35.21
CA ALA A 211 19.64 -7.31 34.73
C ALA A 211 20.55 -6.07 34.83
N ARG A 212 21.88 -6.27 34.83
CA ARG A 212 22.84 -5.17 34.64
C ARG A 212 22.55 -4.48 33.31
N GLY A 213 22.37 -3.16 33.36
CA GLY A 213 21.93 -2.36 32.21
C GLY A 213 20.46 -2.55 31.85
N GLY A 214 19.62 -3.02 32.80
CA GLY A 214 18.24 -3.46 32.60
C GLY A 214 17.41 -2.53 31.73
N PRO A 215 17.31 -1.21 32.02
CA PRO A 215 16.53 -0.27 31.22
C PRO A 215 16.90 -0.21 29.74
N GLY A 216 18.19 -0.36 29.40
CA GLY A 216 18.63 -0.43 28.00
C GLY A 216 18.27 -1.76 27.32
N LYS A 217 18.34 -2.88 28.06
CA LYS A 217 17.91 -4.18 27.55
C LYS A 217 16.39 -4.26 27.37
N VAL A 218 15.64 -3.65 28.29
CA VAL A 218 14.19 -3.53 28.21
C VAL A 218 13.79 -2.74 26.95
N ALA A 219 14.49 -1.64 26.66
CA ALA A 219 14.28 -0.89 25.43
C ALA A 219 14.46 -1.77 24.19
N VAL A 220 15.61 -2.45 24.07
CA VAL A 220 15.88 -3.35 22.93
C VAL A 220 14.83 -4.45 22.79
N VAL A 221 14.45 -5.11 23.89
CA VAL A 221 13.46 -6.20 23.85
C VAL A 221 12.06 -5.68 23.49
N SER A 222 11.63 -4.55 24.06
CA SER A 222 10.30 -3.96 23.75
C SER A 222 10.23 -3.52 22.30
N SER A 223 11.20 -2.72 21.85
CA SER A 223 11.27 -2.19 20.48
C SER A 223 11.42 -3.31 19.45
N SER A 224 12.15 -4.39 19.75
CA SER A 224 12.19 -5.58 18.90
C SER A 224 10.82 -6.28 18.80
N LEU A 225 10.13 -6.47 19.93
CA LEU A 225 8.80 -7.10 19.95
C LEU A 225 7.76 -6.24 19.22
N PHE A 226 7.71 -4.94 19.51
CA PHE A 226 6.78 -4.03 18.87
C PHE A 226 7.12 -3.80 17.39
N GLY A 227 8.40 -3.68 17.05
CA GLY A 227 8.90 -3.53 15.69
C GLY A 227 8.55 -4.71 14.79
N THR A 228 8.71 -5.95 15.28
CA THR A 228 8.35 -7.15 14.49
C THR A 228 6.88 -7.23 14.12
N ILE A 229 5.99 -6.65 14.95
CA ILE A 229 4.55 -6.70 14.73
C ILE A 229 4.05 -5.48 13.96
N SER A 230 4.51 -4.29 14.34
CA SER A 230 4.07 -3.04 13.74
C SER A 230 4.65 -2.82 12.35
N GLY A 231 5.85 -3.35 12.07
CA GLY A 231 6.57 -3.16 10.80
C GLY A 231 6.87 -1.69 10.48
N SER A 232 6.75 -0.78 11.44
CA SER A 232 6.81 0.67 11.24
C SER A 232 7.82 1.32 12.18
N ALA A 233 8.93 1.80 11.61
CA ALA A 233 9.96 2.50 12.37
C ALA A 233 9.43 3.78 13.05
N VAL A 234 8.51 4.50 12.39
CA VAL A 234 7.89 5.70 12.96
C VAL A 234 6.99 5.34 14.14
N ALA A 235 6.20 4.26 14.03
CA ALA A 235 5.37 3.80 15.13
C ALA A 235 6.21 3.34 16.32
N ASN A 236 7.32 2.62 16.06
CA ASN A 236 8.25 2.15 17.09
C ASN A 236 8.77 3.32 17.93
N VAL A 237 9.27 4.38 17.29
CA VAL A 237 9.74 5.59 18.00
C VAL A 237 8.60 6.29 18.77
N MET A 238 7.41 6.35 18.18
CA MET A 238 6.24 7.00 18.78
C MET A 238 5.62 6.20 19.94
N VAL A 239 5.91 4.91 20.07
CA VAL A 239 5.35 4.02 21.11
C VAL A 239 6.39 3.57 22.12
N ASP A 240 7.57 3.14 21.71
CA ASP A 240 8.62 2.71 22.63
C ASP A 240 9.52 3.90 23.00
N GLY A 241 10.00 4.65 22.01
CA GLY A 241 11.01 5.70 22.23
C GLY A 241 10.59 6.80 23.23
N TRP A 242 9.31 7.18 23.24
CA TRP A 242 8.79 8.15 24.22
C TRP A 242 8.76 7.60 25.67
N LEU A 243 8.69 6.28 25.84
CA LEU A 243 8.71 5.59 27.13
C LEU A 243 10.13 5.22 27.57
N THR A 244 10.93 4.65 26.67
CA THR A 244 12.24 4.05 26.96
C THR A 244 13.33 5.10 27.18
N ILE A 245 13.36 6.19 26.40
CA ILE A 245 14.39 7.23 26.53
C ILE A 245 14.32 7.90 27.92
N PRO A 246 13.15 8.39 28.41
CA PRO A 246 13.06 8.93 29.76
C PRO A 246 13.36 7.89 30.83
N MET A 247 12.97 6.63 30.63
CA MET A 247 13.25 5.54 31.56
C MET A 247 14.76 5.27 31.70
N MET A 248 15.50 5.18 30.59
CA MET A 248 16.96 5.02 30.58
C MET A 248 17.65 6.22 31.24
N LYS A 249 17.22 7.45 30.94
CA LYS A 249 17.77 8.67 31.56
C LYS A 249 17.58 8.67 33.09
N ARG A 250 16.39 8.29 33.58
CA ARG A 250 16.13 8.14 35.03
C ARG A 250 17.00 7.08 35.69
N ALA A 251 17.41 6.06 34.95
CA ALA A 251 18.33 5.02 35.41
C ALA A 251 19.81 5.39 35.31
N GLY A 252 20.15 6.62 34.89
CA GLY A 252 21.52 7.13 34.86
C GLY A 252 22.23 7.03 33.51
N PHE A 253 21.53 6.67 32.42
CA PHE A 253 22.12 6.71 31.08
C PHE A 253 22.29 8.16 30.62
N LYS A 254 23.40 8.45 29.95
CA LYS A 254 23.60 9.73 29.27
C LYS A 254 22.51 9.93 28.20
N PRO A 255 21.97 11.15 28.01
CA PRO A 255 20.93 11.41 27.02
C PRO A 255 21.27 10.91 25.61
N GLU A 256 22.52 11.08 25.19
CA GLU A 256 23.02 10.67 23.87
C GLU A 256 23.06 9.15 23.75
N ALA A 257 23.44 8.45 24.82
CA ALA A 257 23.47 6.99 24.86
C ALA A 257 22.05 6.41 24.85
N ALA A 258 21.11 7.00 25.58
CA ALA A 258 19.72 6.56 25.57
C ALA A 258 19.07 6.70 24.18
N ALA A 259 19.32 7.84 23.50
CA ALA A 259 18.83 8.04 22.13
C ALA A 259 19.50 7.08 21.13
N ALA A 260 20.81 6.85 21.26
CA ALA A 260 21.54 5.92 20.39
C ALA A 260 21.09 4.47 20.55
N ILE A 261 20.81 4.03 21.79
CA ILE A 261 20.28 2.69 22.06
C ILE A 261 18.90 2.52 21.40
N GLU A 262 18.00 3.49 21.60
CA GLU A 262 16.65 3.42 21.02
C GLU A 262 16.66 3.50 19.50
N ALA A 263 17.57 4.26 18.90
CA ALA A 263 17.69 4.37 17.45
C ALA A 263 18.13 3.06 16.77
N VAL A 264 18.80 2.17 17.51
CA VAL A 264 19.29 0.87 17.02
C VAL A 264 18.33 -0.28 17.39
N ALA A 265 17.49 -0.08 18.40
CA ALA A 265 16.56 -1.06 18.95
C ALA A 265 15.35 -1.33 18.03
#